data_AF-A0A1W9YPL2-F1
#
_entry.id   AF-A0A1W9YPL2-F1
#
_cell.length_a   1.000
_cell.length_b   1.000
_cell.length_c   1.000
_cell.angle_alpha   90.00
_cell.angle_beta   90.00
_cell.angle_gamma   90.00
#
_symmetry.space_group_name_H-M   'P 1'
#
loop_
_entity.id
_entity.type
_entity.pdbx_description
1 polymer ?
#
loop_
_entity_poly.entity_id
_entity_poly.type
_entity_poly.pdbx_seq_one_letter_code
_entity_poly.pdbx_strand_id
1 'polypeptide(L)'
;GNAMLVGSGGAGGVGGSSTDGGGAAGGAGGRGGNAGLLFGAPGTGGAGGFTFGTATGGSGGDGGTGGLFSDGGVGGSGGAGASGGAG
;
A
#
# COMPACT_ATOMS: atom_id res chain seq x y z
N GLY A 1 -3.36 9.85 4.34
CA GLY A 1 -3.84 11.22 4.63
C GLY A 1 -5.10 11.50 3.83
N ASN A 2 -5.90 12.49 4.22
CA ASN A 2 -7.20 12.78 3.58
C ASN A 2 -7.15 14.14 2.88
N ALA A 3 -7.64 14.21 1.64
CA ALA A 3 -8.00 15.49 1.05
C ALA A 3 -9.34 16.00 1.62
N MET A 4 -9.54 17.31 1.59
CA MET A 4 -10.74 17.97 2.14
C MET A 4 -11.87 17.98 1.11
N LEU A 5 -12.34 19.15 0.65
CA LEU A 5 -13.47 19.23 -0.29
C LEU A 5 -13.09 18.84 -1.72
N VAL A 6 -11.93 19.30 -2.19
CA VAL A 6 -11.30 18.92 -3.46
C VAL A 6 -9.83 18.57 -3.21
N GLY A 7 -9.35 17.47 -3.79
CA GLY A 7 -7.93 17.13 -3.77
C GLY A 7 -7.67 15.63 -3.93
N SER A 8 -6.47 15.27 -4.40
CA SER A 8 -6.06 13.88 -4.51
C SER A 8 -5.52 13.33 -3.20
N GLY A 9 -5.84 12.08 -2.91
CA GLY A 9 -5.18 11.32 -1.86
C GLY A 9 -3.75 10.94 -2.27
N GLY A 10 -2.80 11.03 -1.35
CA GLY A 10 -1.41 10.62 -1.62
C GLY A 10 -1.27 9.09 -1.69
N ALA A 11 -0.30 8.58 -2.45
CA ALA A 11 0.00 7.15 -2.50
C ALA A 11 0.48 6.63 -1.13
N GLY A 12 0.18 5.36 -0.85
CA GLY A 12 0.68 4.65 0.31
C GLY A 12 2.19 4.41 0.23
N GLY A 13 2.87 4.48 1.37
CA GLY A 13 4.32 4.22 1.43
C GLY A 13 4.66 2.75 1.18
N VAL A 14 5.84 2.48 0.61
CA VAL A 14 6.30 1.10 0.42
C VAL A 14 6.69 0.46 1.75
N GLY A 15 6.42 -0.84 1.87
CA GLY A 15 6.81 -1.64 3.02
C GLY A 15 8.33 -1.83 3.11
N GLY A 16 8.86 -1.86 4.34
CA GLY A 16 10.29 -2.04 4.59
C GLY A 16 10.80 -3.41 4.15
N SER A 17 12.00 -3.45 3.57
CA SER A 17 12.61 -4.72 3.16
C SER A 17 13.46 -5.32 4.28
N SER A 18 13.47 -6.65 4.43
CA SER A 18 14.41 -7.36 5.30
C SER A 18 15.39 -8.19 4.49
N THR A 19 16.68 -8.03 4.80
CA THR A 19 17.78 -8.82 4.22
C THR A 19 18.36 -9.83 5.21
N ASP A 20 17.71 -9.98 6.37
CA ASP A 20 18.19 -10.86 7.43
C ASP A 20 17.94 -12.31 7.05
N GLY A 21 19.01 -13.11 6.91
CA GLY A 21 18.91 -14.53 6.54
C GLY A 21 18.11 -15.40 7.51
N GLY A 22 17.79 -14.90 8.70
CA GLY A 22 17.00 -15.57 9.73
C GLY A 22 15.48 -15.44 9.57
N GLY A 23 15.00 -14.62 8.62
CA GLY A 23 13.60 -14.66 8.20
C GLY A 23 12.61 -13.74 8.93
N ALA A 24 12.92 -12.45 9.05
CA ALA A 24 11.86 -11.48 9.35
C ALA A 24 11.01 -11.22 8.10
N ALA A 25 9.68 -11.26 8.25
CA ALA A 25 8.75 -10.96 7.17
C ALA A 25 8.92 -9.52 6.65
N GLY A 26 8.57 -9.30 5.38
CA GLY A 26 8.64 -7.98 4.77
C GLY A 26 7.62 -7.04 5.42
N GLY A 27 7.96 -5.77 5.54
CA GLY A 27 7.03 -4.77 6.08
C GLY A 27 5.80 -4.63 5.18
N ALA A 28 4.63 -4.42 5.77
CA ALA A 28 3.42 -4.14 4.98
C ALA A 28 3.51 -2.79 4.26
N GLY A 29 2.92 -2.71 3.08
CA GLY A 29 2.69 -1.47 2.36
C GLY A 29 1.68 -0.58 3.11
N GLY A 30 1.91 0.72 3.06
CA GLY A 30 1.04 1.72 3.66
C GLY A 30 -0.25 1.91 2.87
N ARG A 31 -1.32 2.30 3.56
CA ARG A 31 -2.59 2.61 2.93
C ARG A 31 -2.53 3.90 2.09
N GLY A 32 -3.18 3.89 0.93
CA GLY A 32 -3.41 5.06 0.10
C GLY A 32 -4.27 6.12 0.79
N GLY A 33 -4.03 7.39 0.48
CA GLY A 33 -4.76 8.52 1.02
C GLY A 33 -6.16 8.67 0.41
N ASN A 34 -7.09 9.23 1.17
CA ASN A 34 -8.45 9.45 0.70
C ASN A 34 -8.53 10.65 -0.23
N ALA A 35 -9.31 10.53 -1.29
CA ALA A 35 -9.67 11.63 -2.18
C ALA A 35 -10.48 12.71 -1.45
N GLY A 36 -10.59 13.88 -2.07
CA GLY A 36 -11.48 14.95 -1.60
C GLY A 36 -12.94 14.53 -1.74
N LEU A 37 -13.79 15.06 -0.86
CA LEU A 37 -15.20 14.67 -0.75
C LEU A 37 -15.96 14.78 -2.07
N LEU A 38 -15.72 15.84 -2.85
CA LEU A 38 -16.42 16.05 -4.12
C LEU A 38 -15.59 15.57 -5.30
N PHE A 39 -14.34 16.02 -5.39
CA PHE A 39 -13.47 15.73 -6.52
C PHE A 39 -12.05 15.42 -6.09
N GLY A 40 -11.44 14.46 -6.77
CA GLY A 40 -10.08 14.02 -6.53
C GLY A 40 -9.89 12.54 -6.81
N ALA A 41 -8.65 12.16 -7.08
CA ALA A 41 -8.27 10.76 -7.21
C ALA A 41 -7.86 10.20 -5.84
N PRO A 42 -8.36 9.04 -5.42
CA PRO A 42 -7.84 8.36 -4.24
C PRO A 42 -6.39 7.91 -4.47
N GLY A 43 -5.62 7.83 -3.39
CA GLY A 43 -4.26 7.29 -3.45
C GLY A 43 -4.28 5.77 -3.62
N THR A 44 -3.31 5.22 -4.33
CA THR A 44 -3.09 3.77 -4.37
C THR A 44 -2.45 3.30 -3.07
N GLY A 45 -2.67 2.03 -2.72
CA GLY A 45 -1.92 1.38 -1.67
C GLY A 45 -0.45 1.21 -2.03
N GLY A 46 0.42 1.21 -1.03
CA GLY A 46 1.85 0.96 -1.19
C GLY A 46 2.14 -0.52 -1.38
N ALA A 47 3.22 -0.83 -2.10
CA ALA A 47 3.66 -2.22 -2.23
C ALA A 47 4.21 -2.77 -0.90
N GLY A 48 4.02 -4.06 -0.65
CA GLY A 48 4.65 -4.76 0.45
C GLY A 48 6.17 -4.90 0.28
N GLY A 49 6.88 -5.02 1.40
CA GLY A 49 8.33 -5.06 1.45
C GLY A 49 8.93 -6.38 1.01
N PHE A 50 10.12 -6.34 0.43
CA PHE A 50 10.88 -7.52 0.02
C PHE A 50 11.49 -8.26 1.22
N THR A 51 11.67 -9.58 1.07
CA THR A 51 12.44 -10.40 2.00
C THR A 51 13.44 -11.30 1.30
N PHE A 52 14.65 -11.38 1.86
CA PHE A 52 15.67 -12.33 1.45
C PHE A 52 15.62 -13.60 2.31
N GLY A 53 15.82 -14.77 1.69
CA GLY A 53 15.81 -16.06 2.38
C GLY A 53 14.43 -16.72 2.41
N THR A 54 14.06 -17.32 3.53
CA THR A 54 12.85 -18.15 3.66
C THR A 54 11.61 -17.40 4.18
N ALA A 55 11.74 -16.11 4.48
CA ALA A 55 10.62 -15.30 4.96
C ALA A 55 9.63 -14.94 3.85
N THR A 56 8.38 -14.74 4.27
CA THR A 56 7.30 -14.23 3.43
C THR A 56 7.48 -12.72 3.18
N GLY A 57 7.23 -12.29 1.94
CA GLY A 57 7.21 -10.87 1.61
C GLY A 57 6.06 -10.14 2.29
N GLY A 58 6.20 -8.83 2.48
CA GLY A 58 5.18 -8.03 3.14
C GLY A 58 3.89 -7.94 2.35
N SER A 59 2.74 -7.76 3.01
CA SER A 59 1.49 -7.53 2.29
C SER A 59 1.49 -6.15 1.62
N GLY A 60 0.75 -6.00 0.52
CA GLY A 60 0.39 -4.71 -0.03
C GLY A 60 -0.50 -3.92 0.93
N GLY A 61 -0.52 -2.61 0.76
CA GLY A 61 -1.42 -1.71 1.48
C GLY A 61 -2.75 -1.54 0.76
N ASP A 62 -3.82 -1.24 1.49
CA ASP A 62 -5.10 -0.90 0.86
C ASP A 62 -5.00 0.40 0.03
N GLY A 63 -5.88 0.54 -0.97
CA GLY A 63 -6.11 1.83 -1.59
C GLY A 63 -6.85 2.82 -0.68
N GLY A 64 -6.77 4.10 -1.03
CA GLY A 64 -7.52 5.17 -0.39
C GLY A 64 -9.00 5.16 -0.77
N THR A 65 -9.86 5.80 0.01
CA THR A 65 -11.28 5.92 -0.35
C THR A 65 -11.50 7.02 -1.39
N GLY A 66 -12.46 6.78 -2.30
CA GLY A 66 -12.95 7.79 -3.24
C GLY A 66 -13.80 8.88 -2.59
N GLY A 67 -14.07 9.93 -3.37
CA GLY A 67 -15.09 10.94 -3.06
C GLY A 67 -16.48 10.53 -3.54
N LEU A 68 -17.47 11.42 -3.45
CA LEU A 68 -18.85 11.13 -3.85
C LEU A 68 -18.99 10.74 -5.33
N PHE A 69 -18.08 11.23 -6.18
CA PHE A 69 -18.09 10.99 -7.62
C PHE A 69 -16.87 10.19 -8.12
N SER A 70 -16.06 9.63 -7.21
CA SER A 70 -14.89 8.81 -7.55
C SER A 70 -14.95 7.48 -6.81
N ASP A 71 -14.48 6.40 -7.44
CA ASP A 71 -14.28 5.11 -6.81
C ASP A 71 -13.10 5.11 -5.83
N GLY A 72 -12.90 3.99 -5.13
CA GLY A 72 -11.75 3.77 -4.26
C GLY A 72 -10.47 3.53 -5.05
N GLY A 73 -9.34 3.86 -4.43
CA GLY A 73 -8.01 3.61 -4.97
C GLY A 73 -7.70 2.12 -5.00
N VAL A 74 -6.81 1.73 -5.91
CA VAL A 74 -6.34 0.35 -6.05
C VAL A 74 -5.42 0.00 -4.87
N GLY A 75 -5.51 -1.24 -4.39
CA GLY A 75 -4.56 -1.81 -3.43
C GLY A 75 -3.14 -1.91 -3.99
N GLY A 76 -2.16 -2.00 -3.10
CA GLY A 76 -0.76 -2.19 -3.44
C GLY A 76 -0.44 -3.67 -3.65
N SER A 77 0.57 -3.97 -4.46
CA SER A 77 1.02 -5.35 -4.64
C SER A 77 1.70 -5.90 -3.39
N GLY A 78 1.61 -7.20 -3.14
CA GLY A 78 2.45 -7.88 -2.17
C GLY A 78 3.94 -7.82 -2.52
N GLY A 79 4.79 -7.87 -1.49
CA GLY A 79 6.23 -7.88 -1.60
C GLY A 79 6.79 -9.25 -1.97
N ALA A 80 7.93 -9.28 -2.65
CA ALA A 80 8.60 -10.53 -2.98
C ALA A 80 9.25 -11.19 -1.74
N GLY A 81 9.23 -12.52 -1.70
CA GLY A 81 9.78 -13.35 -0.63
C GLY A 81 9.58 -14.82 -0.95
N ALA A 82 9.94 -15.72 -0.04
CA ALA A 82 9.87 -17.17 -0.28
C ALA A 82 8.48 -17.67 -0.71
N SER A 83 7.43 -17.09 -0.14
CA SER A 83 6.04 -17.36 -0.53
C SER A 83 5.34 -16.18 -1.22
N GLY A 84 6.02 -15.04 -1.37
CA GLY A 84 5.40 -13.76 -1.74
C GLY A 84 4.42 -13.21 -0.69
N GLY A 85 4.20 -11.90 -0.69
CA GLY A 85 3.20 -11.24 0.13
C GLY A 85 1.84 -11.19 -0.55
N ALA A 86 0.77 -11.09 0.24
CA ALA A 86 -0.57 -10.81 -0.28
C ALA A 86 -0.62 -9.40 -0.89
N GLY A 87 -1.33 -9.23 -2.01
CA GLY A 87 -1.63 -7.92 -2.62
C GLY A 87 -3.06 -7.49 -2.36
#